data_AF-A0A9P4V3Q3-F1
#
_entry.id   AF-A0A9P4V3Q3-F1
#
_cell.length_a   1.000
_cell.length_b   1.000
_cell.length_c   1.000
_cell.angle_alpha   90.00
_cell.angle_beta   90.00
_cell.angle_gamma   90.00
#
_symmetry.space_group_name_H-M   'P 1'
#
loop_
_entity.id
_entity.type
_entity.pdbx_description
1 polymer ?
#
loop_
_entity_poly.entity_id
_entity_poly.type
_entity_poly.pdbx_seq_one_letter_code
_entity_poly.pdbx_strand_id
1 'polypeptide(L)'
;MSSLQIIGKCPYCDDLQLFPPKSGTERRFAYEDVLSAASRGCASCTILRNGIRAYTGRDEFKGVWILNWKIQGGAVHRQTHPLEVMVQDMAGEWLSLAFYTDDARLTRRWPLIPTTPHISSDSSSPVCLEQARVWLNHCVDQHADSCLSPSGALLPSRVIAVGNEAQNPFLYESFPGEIGVYATLSYCWGQTRTFTTVSSTISDRKQGFGPEELPQTCRDAVLVTRALGIRYVWIDSLCIIQDSKEDWEREAAKMCDVYSNSHITFAALDSKDSDTGLFVGRPGRETISLPIDLPDGEQTSLYIRRHYTLLRLSFFHADYDEDRPRATTSLKGVLETRAWTLQEITLSPRMLWFSSWELGFTCRKETACECDPKPQIMYQLMAPRGTFSLNLKPTQSQSPFCSSRQTDWHQTWQDFVEEYTKRNLSHQTDRLPAIAGLAKAIHSQIHGKYLAGMWDIDIEKHLLWANDWGQSMQPIARDYAPSWSWASVPDRI
;
A
#
# COMPACT_ATOMS: atom_id res chain seq x y z
N MET A 1 -61.61 1.41 -4.56
CA MET A 1 -60.65 0.33 -4.22
C MET A 1 -59.69 0.19 -5.39
N SER A 2 -58.63 1.00 -5.40
CA SER A 2 -57.54 0.87 -6.37
C SER A 2 -56.64 -0.28 -5.94
N SER A 3 -56.51 -1.27 -6.80
CA SER A 3 -55.60 -2.40 -6.66
C SER A 3 -54.16 -1.91 -6.48
N LEU A 4 -53.66 -1.96 -5.25
CA LEU A 4 -52.23 -1.97 -4.95
C LEU A 4 -51.64 -3.21 -5.63
N GLN A 5 -51.11 -3.04 -6.85
CA GLN A 5 -50.20 -4.02 -7.43
C GLN A 5 -49.06 -4.19 -6.43
N ILE A 6 -48.88 -5.41 -5.95
CA ILE A 6 -47.66 -5.82 -5.25
C ILE A 6 -46.55 -5.64 -6.29
N ILE A 7 -45.84 -4.51 -6.21
CA ILE A 7 -44.67 -4.26 -7.04
C ILE A 7 -43.65 -5.30 -6.58
N GLY A 8 -43.47 -6.34 -7.39
CA GLY A 8 -42.40 -7.31 -7.18
C GLY A 8 -41.05 -6.59 -7.17
N LYS A 9 -40.04 -7.19 -6.52
CA LYS A 9 -38.70 -6.62 -6.44
C LYS A 9 -38.19 -6.20 -7.82
N CYS A 10 -37.45 -5.09 -7.88
CA CYS A 10 -36.86 -4.64 -9.14
C CYS A 10 -35.98 -5.77 -9.75
N PRO A 11 -36.21 -6.20 -11.00
CA PRO A 11 -35.50 -7.35 -11.57
C PRO A 11 -33.99 -7.09 -11.75
N TYR A 12 -33.58 -5.82 -11.81
CA TYR A 12 -32.19 -5.41 -12.03
C TYR A 12 -31.43 -5.25 -10.70
N CYS A 13 -31.87 -4.33 -9.84
CA CYS A 13 -31.14 -3.99 -8.61
C CYS A 13 -31.58 -4.77 -7.36
N ASP A 14 -32.65 -5.57 -7.43
CA ASP A 14 -33.24 -6.29 -6.29
C ASP A 14 -33.57 -5.39 -5.08
N ASP A 15 -33.88 -4.12 -5.38
CA ASP A 15 -34.09 -3.04 -4.43
C ASP A 15 -32.90 -2.81 -3.47
N LEU A 16 -31.69 -3.18 -3.89
CA LEU A 16 -30.45 -3.15 -3.11
C LEU A 16 -30.56 -3.89 -1.76
N GLN A 17 -31.32 -4.98 -1.77
CA GLN A 17 -31.46 -5.89 -0.63
C GLN A 17 -30.34 -6.94 -0.63
N LEU A 18 -30.03 -7.51 0.54
CA LEU A 18 -29.05 -8.59 0.66
C LEU A 18 -29.45 -9.79 -0.19
N PHE A 19 -28.50 -10.29 -1.00
CA PHE A 19 -28.73 -11.48 -1.81
C PHE A 19 -28.94 -12.72 -0.93
N PRO A 20 -29.96 -13.57 -1.20
CA PRO A 20 -30.08 -14.84 -0.54
C PRO A 20 -28.83 -15.71 -0.82
N PRO A 21 -28.43 -16.64 0.08
CA PRO A 21 -27.14 -17.33 0.00
C PRO A 21 -26.87 -18.14 -1.27
N LYS A 22 -27.91 -18.42 -2.07
CA LYS A 22 -27.86 -19.25 -3.27
C LYS A 22 -27.95 -18.46 -4.59
N SER A 23 -28.26 -17.16 -4.54
CA SER A 23 -28.15 -16.27 -5.70
C SER A 23 -26.77 -15.66 -5.69
N GLY A 24 -26.10 -15.57 -6.85
CA GLY A 24 -24.73 -15.05 -6.98
C GLY A 24 -24.48 -13.74 -6.22
N THR A 25 -23.21 -13.48 -5.91
CA THR A 25 -22.74 -12.28 -5.18
C THR A 25 -22.78 -11.00 -6.01
N GLU A 26 -23.38 -11.04 -7.20
CA GLU A 26 -23.24 -10.00 -8.19
C GLU A 26 -24.43 -9.93 -9.15
N ARG A 27 -24.65 -8.75 -9.75
CA ARG A 27 -25.69 -8.53 -10.76
C ARG A 27 -25.23 -7.59 -11.87
N ARG A 28 -25.32 -8.03 -13.12
CA ARG A 28 -24.92 -7.27 -14.31
C ARG A 28 -26.11 -7.06 -15.26
N PHE A 29 -26.25 -5.85 -15.77
CA PHE A 29 -27.33 -5.44 -16.69
C PHE A 29 -26.93 -4.19 -17.50
N ALA A 30 -27.73 -3.78 -18.49
CA ALA A 30 -27.46 -2.58 -19.27
C ALA A 30 -27.70 -1.32 -18.42
N TYR A 31 -26.96 -0.22 -18.66
CA TYR A 31 -27.24 1.03 -17.95
C TYR A 31 -28.64 1.57 -18.28
N GLU A 32 -29.11 1.34 -19.51
CA GLU A 32 -30.47 1.71 -19.93
C GLU A 32 -31.56 1.04 -19.08
N ASP A 33 -31.32 -0.17 -18.57
CA ASP A 33 -32.24 -0.83 -17.64
C ASP A 33 -32.37 -0.06 -16.32
N VAL A 34 -31.26 0.53 -15.82
CA VAL A 34 -31.27 1.41 -14.63
C VAL A 34 -32.09 2.66 -14.88
N LEU A 35 -31.86 3.31 -16.03
CA LEU A 35 -32.60 4.51 -16.44
C LEU A 35 -34.10 4.22 -16.55
N SER A 36 -34.44 3.10 -17.19
CA SER A 36 -35.79 2.63 -17.43
C SER A 36 -36.51 2.25 -16.13
N ALA A 37 -35.81 1.59 -15.19
CA ALA A 37 -36.37 1.27 -13.88
C ALA A 37 -36.53 2.51 -12.99
N ALA A 38 -35.57 3.45 -13.03
CA ALA A 38 -35.66 4.70 -12.29
C ALA A 38 -36.84 5.56 -12.77
N SER A 39 -37.07 5.66 -14.09
CA SER A 39 -38.22 6.41 -14.64
C SER A 39 -39.58 5.78 -14.30
N ARG A 40 -39.62 4.46 -14.08
CA ARG A 40 -40.79 3.73 -13.54
C ARG A 40 -40.95 3.84 -12.01
N GLY A 41 -40.09 4.59 -11.33
CA GLY A 41 -40.21 4.86 -9.89
C GLY A 41 -39.40 3.93 -8.98
N CYS A 42 -38.47 3.13 -9.50
CA CYS A 42 -37.57 2.34 -8.64
C CYS A 42 -36.60 3.26 -7.88
N ALA A 43 -36.77 3.35 -6.56
CA ALA A 43 -35.96 4.21 -5.70
C ALA A 43 -34.47 3.80 -5.68
N SER A 44 -34.19 2.49 -5.71
CA SER A 44 -32.83 1.96 -5.70
C SER A 44 -32.08 2.24 -7.01
N CYS A 45 -32.74 2.06 -8.17
CA CYS A 45 -32.17 2.47 -9.47
C CYS A 45 -32.00 3.98 -9.58
N THR A 46 -32.89 4.77 -8.95
CA THR A 46 -32.76 6.23 -8.88
C THR A 46 -31.50 6.63 -8.11
N ILE A 47 -31.22 5.99 -6.97
CA ILE A 47 -29.99 6.21 -6.21
C ILE A 47 -28.74 5.85 -7.00
N LEU A 48 -28.73 4.67 -7.64
CA LEU A 48 -27.58 4.23 -8.44
C LEU A 48 -27.30 5.23 -9.56
N ARG A 49 -28.32 5.60 -10.34
CA ARG A 49 -28.20 6.59 -11.42
C ARG A 49 -27.68 7.93 -10.89
N ASN A 50 -28.30 8.47 -9.83
CA ASN A 50 -27.95 9.78 -9.30
C ASN A 50 -26.50 9.79 -8.77
N GLY A 51 -26.08 8.75 -8.07
CA GLY A 51 -24.69 8.61 -7.60
C GLY A 51 -23.68 8.48 -8.73
N ILE A 52 -23.96 7.63 -9.73
CA ILE A 52 -23.12 7.48 -10.93
C ILE A 52 -22.98 8.83 -11.65
N ARG A 53 -24.10 9.51 -11.88
CA ARG A 53 -24.13 10.80 -12.58
C ARG A 53 -23.42 11.90 -11.82
N ALA A 54 -23.60 11.96 -10.50
CA ALA A 54 -22.98 12.98 -9.67
C ALA A 54 -21.44 12.84 -9.65
N TYR A 55 -20.94 11.61 -9.60
CA TYR A 55 -19.50 11.36 -9.62
C TYR A 55 -18.88 11.55 -11.00
N THR A 56 -19.53 11.02 -12.05
CA THR A 56 -18.94 10.99 -13.40
C THR A 56 -19.24 12.23 -14.24
N GLY A 57 -20.27 13.01 -13.86
CA GLY A 57 -20.82 14.07 -14.69
C GLY A 57 -21.55 13.57 -15.95
N ARG A 58 -21.73 12.24 -16.11
CA ARG A 58 -22.29 11.59 -17.30
C ARG A 58 -23.54 10.78 -16.93
N ASP A 59 -24.41 10.54 -17.90
CA ASP A 59 -25.64 9.74 -17.72
C ASP A 59 -25.81 8.73 -18.87
N GLU A 60 -24.71 8.32 -19.50
CA GLU A 60 -24.68 7.37 -20.62
C GLU A 60 -23.51 6.40 -20.44
N PHE A 61 -23.84 5.11 -20.34
CA PHE A 61 -22.92 4.00 -20.11
C PHE A 61 -23.45 2.75 -20.84
N LYS A 62 -22.58 1.78 -21.13
CA LYS A 62 -22.98 0.49 -21.72
C LYS A 62 -23.65 -0.41 -20.70
N GLY A 63 -23.08 -0.51 -19.50
CA GLY A 63 -23.49 -1.51 -18.52
C GLY A 63 -23.19 -1.10 -17.09
N VAL A 64 -23.88 -1.76 -16.17
CA VAL A 64 -23.70 -1.64 -14.72
C VAL A 64 -23.54 -3.02 -14.14
N TRP A 65 -22.66 -3.11 -13.15
CA TRP A 65 -22.42 -4.31 -12.39
C TRP A 65 -22.37 -3.98 -10.89
N ILE A 66 -23.30 -4.55 -10.14
CA ILE A 66 -23.37 -4.40 -8.69
C ILE A 66 -22.67 -5.60 -8.06
N LEU A 67 -21.67 -5.34 -7.23
CA LEU A 67 -20.88 -6.35 -6.52
C LEU A 67 -21.22 -6.31 -5.03
N ASN A 68 -21.49 -7.48 -4.46
CA ASN A 68 -21.71 -7.65 -3.02
C ASN A 68 -20.64 -8.59 -2.45
N TRP A 69 -19.77 -8.03 -1.62
CA TRP A 69 -18.72 -8.79 -0.94
C TRP A 69 -19.34 -9.76 0.06
N LYS A 70 -19.25 -11.05 -0.24
CA LYS A 70 -19.43 -12.13 0.72
C LYS A 70 -18.07 -12.77 0.93
N ILE A 71 -17.47 -12.61 2.10
CA ILE A 71 -16.30 -13.41 2.48
C ILE A 71 -16.74 -14.87 2.49
N GLN A 72 -16.22 -15.67 1.56
CA GLN A 72 -16.33 -17.13 1.63
C GLN A 72 -15.64 -17.60 2.91
N GLY A 73 -16.35 -18.31 3.80
CA GLY A 73 -15.75 -18.85 5.02
C GLY A 73 -16.61 -18.89 6.28
N GLY A 74 -17.90 -18.51 6.24
CA GLY A 74 -18.83 -18.76 7.34
C GLY A 74 -18.80 -17.76 8.51
N ALA A 75 -17.88 -16.81 8.54
CA ALA A 75 -17.96 -15.66 9.43
C ALA A 75 -18.67 -14.49 8.72
N VAL A 76 -19.92 -14.23 9.08
CA VAL A 76 -20.64 -13.01 8.68
C VAL A 76 -20.03 -11.84 9.45
N HIS A 77 -18.93 -11.28 8.96
CA HIS A 77 -18.56 -9.92 9.35
C HIS A 77 -19.65 -9.01 8.78
N ARG A 78 -20.35 -8.28 9.65
CA ARG A 78 -21.33 -7.25 9.24
C ARG A 78 -20.66 -6.39 8.17
N GLN A 79 -21.30 -6.24 7.01
CA GLN A 79 -20.76 -5.54 5.84
C GLN A 79 -20.27 -4.13 6.23
N THR A 80 -18.97 -3.98 6.43
CA THR A 80 -18.29 -2.69 6.62
C THR A 80 -17.82 -2.10 5.30
N HIS A 81 -17.76 -2.93 4.25
CA HIS A 81 -17.24 -2.57 2.94
C HIS A 81 -18.33 -1.89 2.11
N PRO A 82 -18.04 -0.75 1.47
CA PRO A 82 -19.02 0.00 0.69
C PRO A 82 -19.62 -0.84 -0.44
N LEU A 83 -20.81 -0.48 -0.89
CA LEU A 83 -21.41 -1.09 -2.07
C LEU A 83 -20.56 -0.75 -3.29
N GLU A 84 -20.02 -1.78 -3.94
CA GLU A 84 -19.25 -1.60 -5.16
C GLU A 84 -20.17 -1.66 -6.39
N VAL A 85 -20.10 -0.61 -7.20
CA VAL A 85 -20.85 -0.44 -8.44
C VAL A 85 -19.87 -0.16 -9.57
N MET A 86 -19.68 -1.11 -10.46
CA MET A 86 -18.88 -0.93 -11.66
C MET A 86 -19.76 -0.45 -12.82
N VAL A 87 -19.30 0.58 -13.53
CA VAL A 87 -19.95 1.12 -14.72
C VAL A 87 -19.01 1.00 -15.92
N GLN A 88 -19.54 0.54 -17.04
CA GLN A 88 -18.79 0.41 -18.28
C GLN A 88 -19.09 1.59 -19.19
N ASP A 89 -18.06 2.36 -19.56
CA ASP A 89 -18.23 3.51 -20.45
C ASP A 89 -18.49 3.09 -21.91
N MET A 90 -18.72 4.08 -22.78
CA MET A 90 -18.98 3.85 -24.20
C MET A 90 -17.76 3.35 -24.98
N ALA A 91 -16.54 3.53 -24.46
CA ALA A 91 -15.32 2.93 -25.01
C ALA A 91 -15.19 1.45 -24.59
N GLY A 92 -15.91 1.01 -23.56
CA GLY A 92 -15.83 -0.33 -22.99
C GLY A 92 -14.97 -0.43 -21.73
N GLU A 93 -14.46 0.69 -21.24
CA GLU A 93 -13.63 0.77 -20.04
C GLU A 93 -14.48 0.76 -18.77
N TRP A 94 -13.99 0.10 -17.74
CA TRP A 94 -14.68 -0.03 -16.46
C TRP A 94 -14.20 0.98 -15.42
N LEU A 95 -15.16 1.60 -14.74
CA LEU A 95 -14.97 2.45 -13.58
C LEU A 95 -15.68 1.80 -12.38
N SER A 96 -14.98 1.58 -11.28
CA SER A 96 -15.57 1.09 -10.03
C SER A 96 -15.85 2.24 -9.07
N LEU A 97 -17.05 2.26 -8.48
CA LEU A 97 -17.53 3.28 -7.54
C LEU A 97 -17.96 2.62 -6.23
N ALA A 98 -17.62 3.25 -5.12
CA ALA A 98 -18.05 2.85 -3.78
C ALA A 98 -19.19 3.76 -3.33
N PHE A 99 -20.31 3.16 -2.93
CA PHE A 99 -21.48 3.82 -2.37
C PHE A 99 -21.60 3.48 -0.89
N TYR A 100 -21.66 4.50 -0.04
CA TYR A 100 -21.78 4.34 1.41
C TYR A 100 -22.46 5.54 2.07
N THR A 101 -22.71 5.43 3.36
CA THR A 101 -23.29 6.50 4.18
C THR A 101 -22.59 6.56 5.55
N ASP A 102 -22.81 7.62 6.30
CA ASP A 102 -22.50 7.71 7.73
C ASP A 102 -23.77 7.59 8.60
N ASP A 103 -24.95 7.42 7.99
CA ASP A 103 -26.24 7.34 8.67
C ASP A 103 -26.89 5.96 8.52
N ALA A 104 -27.04 5.25 9.64
CA ALA A 104 -27.68 3.95 9.70
C ALA A 104 -29.15 3.94 9.24
N ARG A 105 -29.84 5.10 9.20
CA ARG A 105 -31.20 5.22 8.63
C ARG A 105 -31.21 4.85 7.16
N LEU A 106 -30.19 5.29 6.40
CA LEU A 106 -30.09 5.00 4.98
C LEU A 106 -29.77 3.51 4.74
N THR A 107 -28.85 2.94 5.53
CA THR A 107 -28.54 1.50 5.48
C THR A 107 -29.75 0.62 5.81
N ARG A 108 -30.63 1.02 6.73
CA ARG A 108 -31.88 0.29 6.99
C ARG A 108 -32.81 0.23 5.78
N ARG A 109 -32.81 1.28 4.95
CA ARG A 109 -33.61 1.36 3.73
C ARG A 109 -32.96 0.58 2.58
N TRP A 110 -31.65 0.70 2.44
CA TRP A 110 -30.84 0.01 1.43
C TRP A 110 -29.72 -0.78 2.10
N PRO A 111 -29.96 -2.05 2.51
CA PRO A 111 -29.00 -2.85 3.26
C PRO A 111 -27.65 -3.04 2.56
N LEU A 112 -27.61 -3.00 1.23
CA LEU A 112 -26.34 -3.06 0.49
C LEU A 112 -25.51 -1.77 0.60
N ILE A 113 -26.07 -0.62 1.00
CA ILE A 113 -25.35 0.64 1.23
C ILE A 113 -25.02 0.74 2.73
N PRO A 114 -23.81 0.34 3.16
CA PRO A 114 -23.48 0.28 4.58
C PRO A 114 -23.10 1.65 5.14
N THR A 115 -23.09 1.71 6.47
CA THR A 115 -22.40 2.77 7.20
C THR A 115 -20.89 2.51 7.17
N THR A 116 -20.12 3.38 6.54
CA THR A 116 -18.66 3.25 6.39
C THR A 116 -17.99 4.58 6.78
N PRO A 117 -16.81 4.57 7.44
CA PRO A 117 -16.08 5.79 7.75
C PRO A 117 -15.79 6.62 6.50
N HIS A 118 -15.99 7.93 6.61
CA HIS A 118 -15.64 8.86 5.54
C HIS A 118 -14.12 8.96 5.40
N ILE A 119 -13.63 8.93 4.16
CA ILE A 119 -12.22 9.07 3.84
C ILE A 119 -11.95 10.52 3.47
N SER A 120 -11.04 11.17 4.20
CA SER A 120 -10.68 12.57 3.96
C SER A 120 -10.12 12.78 2.55
N SER A 121 -10.53 13.88 1.92
CA SER A 121 -9.94 14.35 0.67
C SER A 121 -8.50 14.86 0.82
N ASP A 122 -8.06 15.09 2.07
CA ASP A 122 -6.72 15.56 2.43
C ASP A 122 -6.07 14.60 3.45
N SER A 123 -5.03 13.90 3.02
CA SER A 123 -4.23 12.98 3.84
C SER A 123 -3.37 13.69 4.89
N SER A 124 -3.13 14.99 4.74
CA SER A 124 -2.42 15.78 5.74
C SER A 124 -3.33 16.22 6.89
N SER A 125 -4.63 15.96 6.79
CA SER A 125 -5.61 16.39 7.78
C SER A 125 -5.34 15.79 9.17
N PRO A 126 -5.70 16.49 10.26
CA PRO A 126 -5.55 15.97 11.62
C PRO A 126 -6.25 14.62 11.84
N VAL A 127 -7.37 14.37 11.15
CA VAL A 127 -8.11 13.11 11.24
C VAL A 127 -7.29 11.94 10.68
N CYS A 128 -6.63 12.12 9.53
CA CYS A 128 -5.79 11.10 8.92
C CYS A 128 -4.54 10.80 9.76
N LEU A 129 -3.87 11.85 10.26
CA LEU A 129 -2.67 11.71 11.09
C LEU A 129 -2.99 11.08 12.45
N GLU A 130 -4.15 11.40 13.02
CA GLU A 130 -4.66 10.75 14.23
C GLU A 130 -4.96 9.26 13.99
N GLN A 131 -5.58 8.93 12.85
CA GLN A 131 -5.82 7.53 12.48
C GLN A 131 -4.51 6.75 12.29
N ALA A 132 -3.48 7.37 11.68
CA ALA A 132 -2.14 6.79 11.58
C ALA A 132 -1.52 6.51 12.95
N ARG A 133 -1.68 7.43 13.90
CA ARG A 133 -1.23 7.27 15.29
C ARG A 133 -1.97 6.14 16.00
N VAL A 134 -3.29 6.02 15.80
CA VAL A 134 -4.10 4.92 16.34
C VAL A 134 -3.60 3.56 15.83
N TRP A 135 -3.35 3.43 14.52
CA TRP A 135 -2.81 2.19 13.95
C TRP A 135 -1.42 1.84 14.48
N LEU A 136 -0.52 2.84 14.55
CA LEU A 136 0.82 2.66 15.09
C LEU A 136 0.78 2.18 16.54
N ASN A 137 0.02 2.85 17.40
CA ASN A 137 -0.10 2.49 18.82
C ASN A 137 -0.74 1.11 18.99
N HIS A 138 -1.78 0.80 18.22
CA HIS A 138 -2.38 -0.53 18.23
C HIS A 138 -1.34 -1.63 17.95
N CYS A 139 -0.52 -1.45 16.92
CA CYS A 139 0.55 -2.40 16.61
C CYS A 139 1.62 -2.47 17.71
N VAL A 140 2.04 -1.33 18.27
CA VAL A 140 3.02 -1.25 19.36
C VAL A 140 2.54 -1.99 20.61
N ASP A 141 1.26 -1.86 20.94
CA ASP A 141 0.66 -2.43 22.14
C ASP A 141 0.27 -3.90 21.98
N GLN A 142 -0.24 -4.30 20.80
CA GLN A 142 -0.82 -5.64 20.58
C GLN A 142 0.14 -6.64 19.91
N HIS A 143 1.20 -6.18 19.22
CA HIS A 143 2.07 -7.04 18.41
C HIS A 143 3.53 -7.05 18.87
N ALA A 144 3.79 -6.90 20.16
CA ALA A 144 5.15 -6.81 20.71
C ALA A 144 6.03 -8.06 20.43
N ASP A 145 5.43 -9.22 20.16
CA ASP A 145 6.11 -10.50 19.90
C ASP A 145 6.68 -10.62 18.47
N SER A 146 5.94 -10.08 17.49
CA SER A 146 6.24 -10.17 16.05
C SER A 146 6.68 -8.84 15.43
N CYS A 147 6.04 -7.75 15.84
CA CYS A 147 6.33 -6.38 15.42
C CYS A 147 7.08 -5.72 16.57
N LEU A 148 8.32 -6.16 16.82
CA LEU A 148 9.13 -5.67 17.94
C LEU A 148 8.99 -4.14 18.05
N SER A 149 8.59 -3.68 19.22
CA SER A 149 8.60 -2.26 19.56
C SER A 149 10.03 -1.92 19.93
N PRO A 150 10.77 -1.16 19.11
CA PRO A 150 12.06 -0.71 19.56
C PRO A 150 11.79 0.32 20.65
N SER A 151 11.99 -0.04 21.92
CA SER A 151 12.08 0.88 23.07
C SER A 151 13.29 1.82 22.95
N GLY A 152 13.63 2.22 21.73
CA GLY A 152 14.96 2.50 21.24
C GLY A 152 15.52 1.33 20.44
N ALA A 153 15.95 1.58 19.20
CA ALA A 153 16.87 0.72 18.46
C ALA A 153 18.15 1.49 18.18
N LEU A 154 19.22 0.79 17.79
CA LEU A 154 20.45 1.44 17.36
C LEU A 154 20.14 2.49 16.30
N LEU A 155 20.50 3.75 16.58
CA LEU A 155 20.33 4.80 15.60
C LEU A 155 21.27 4.55 14.42
N PRO A 156 20.83 4.88 13.19
CA PRO A 156 21.73 5.00 12.06
C PRO A 156 22.87 5.97 12.34
N SER A 157 23.94 5.91 11.55
CA SER A 157 25.11 6.79 11.71
C SER A 157 24.71 8.28 11.74
N ARG A 158 23.66 8.62 10.98
CA ARG A 158 23.04 9.94 10.92
C ARG A 158 21.53 9.83 10.80
N VAL A 159 20.81 10.76 11.41
CA VAL A 159 19.36 10.92 11.28
C VAL A 159 19.01 12.40 11.23
N ILE A 160 17.85 12.75 10.68
CA ILE A 160 17.32 14.12 10.79
C ILE A 160 16.57 14.23 12.11
N ALA A 161 17.06 15.05 13.02
CA ALA A 161 16.30 15.50 14.17
C ALA A 161 15.24 16.48 13.69
N VAL A 162 13.97 16.11 13.82
CA VAL A 162 12.88 16.86 13.16
C VAL A 162 12.53 18.16 13.85
N GLY A 163 13.00 18.39 15.08
CA GLY A 163 12.69 19.61 15.84
C GLY A 163 11.17 19.78 16.09
N ASN A 164 10.72 21.02 16.19
CA ASN A 164 9.32 21.39 16.46
C ASN A 164 8.99 22.75 15.82
N GLU A 165 7.92 23.42 16.24
CA GLU A 165 7.56 24.76 15.71
C GLU A 165 8.61 25.84 16.02
N ALA A 166 9.38 25.71 17.10
CA ALA A 166 10.41 26.66 17.51
C ALA A 166 11.83 26.24 17.07
N GLN A 167 12.01 25.01 16.60
CA GLN A 167 13.31 24.45 16.24
C GLN A 167 13.28 23.81 14.86
N ASN A 168 14.08 24.35 13.95
CA ASN A 168 14.27 23.81 12.62
C ASN A 168 14.89 22.40 12.64
N PRO A 169 14.61 21.58 11.61
CA PRO A 169 15.25 20.28 11.45
C PRO A 169 16.76 20.42 11.20
N PHE A 170 17.52 19.43 11.64
CA PHE A 170 18.98 19.38 11.41
C PHE A 170 19.47 17.93 11.32
N LEU A 171 20.61 17.73 10.66
CA LEU A 171 21.29 16.45 10.57
C LEU A 171 22.02 16.16 11.88
N TYR A 172 21.61 15.13 12.59
CA TYR A 172 22.23 14.66 13.81
C TYR A 172 23.14 13.47 13.51
N GLU A 173 24.38 13.52 14.01
CA GLU A 173 25.32 12.38 13.98
C GLU A 173 25.22 11.62 15.30
N SER A 174 24.82 10.35 15.19
CA SER A 174 24.65 9.50 16.35
C SER A 174 26.01 9.01 16.87
N PHE A 175 26.16 8.87 18.18
CA PHE A 175 27.36 8.23 18.73
C PHE A 175 27.27 6.70 18.64
N PRO A 176 28.40 5.97 18.64
CA PRO A 176 28.39 4.51 18.57
C PRO A 176 27.57 3.88 19.69
N GLY A 177 26.58 3.06 19.33
CA GLY A 177 25.70 2.38 20.28
C GLY A 177 24.53 3.23 20.79
N GLU A 178 24.36 4.46 20.29
CA GLU A 178 23.21 5.29 20.63
C GLU A 178 21.90 4.61 20.21
N ILE A 179 20.92 4.62 21.12
CA ILE A 179 19.59 4.06 20.88
C ILE A 179 18.55 5.17 20.80
N GLY A 180 17.58 5.01 19.91
CA GLY A 180 16.49 5.97 19.76
C GLY A 180 15.34 5.43 18.91
N VAL A 181 14.26 6.19 18.89
CA VAL A 181 13.06 5.90 18.08
C VAL A 181 13.11 6.82 16.86
N TYR A 182 13.09 6.24 15.67
CA TYR A 182 13.17 6.97 14.42
C TYR A 182 12.23 6.38 13.37
N ALA A 183 11.78 7.24 12.45
CA ALA A 183 11.08 6.84 11.24
C ALA A 183 12.05 6.75 10.06
N THR A 184 11.63 6.11 8.97
CA THR A 184 12.37 6.01 7.70
C THR A 184 11.48 6.47 6.55
N LEU A 185 12.05 7.04 5.50
CA LEU A 185 11.32 7.41 4.29
C LEU A 185 11.76 6.55 3.10
N SER A 186 10.81 5.82 2.52
CA SER A 186 10.95 5.12 1.23
C SER A 186 10.23 5.93 0.16
N TYR A 187 10.97 6.47 -0.82
CA TYR A 187 10.46 7.38 -1.84
C TYR A 187 11.26 7.33 -3.15
N CYS A 188 10.69 7.89 -4.22
CA CYS A 188 11.40 8.11 -5.48
C CYS A 188 12.10 9.47 -5.46
N TRP A 189 13.38 9.50 -5.82
CA TRP A 189 14.12 10.77 -5.86
C TRP A 189 13.72 11.65 -7.05
N GLY A 190 13.37 11.02 -8.18
CA GLY A 190 13.20 11.70 -9.47
C GLY A 190 14.54 11.89 -10.19
N GLN A 191 14.54 12.73 -11.23
CA GLN A 191 15.75 13.03 -12.03
C GLN A 191 16.61 14.14 -11.43
N THR A 192 16.01 15.06 -10.67
CA THR A 192 16.71 16.23 -10.11
C THR A 192 16.93 16.04 -8.63
N ARG A 193 18.18 16.21 -8.17
CA ARG A 193 18.57 16.14 -6.76
C ARG A 193 18.71 17.57 -6.23
N THR A 194 17.63 18.14 -5.71
CA THR A 194 17.57 19.56 -5.33
C THR A 194 18.14 19.83 -3.94
N PHE A 195 18.08 18.86 -3.01
CA PHE A 195 18.57 19.03 -1.65
C PHE A 195 19.13 17.72 -1.09
N THR A 196 20.45 17.54 -1.19
CA THR A 196 21.14 16.35 -0.68
C THR A 196 22.33 16.73 0.19
N THR A 197 22.80 15.80 1.01
CA THR A 197 24.03 15.97 1.79
C THR A 197 25.24 15.56 0.95
N VAL A 198 26.18 16.48 0.79
CA VAL A 198 27.49 16.24 0.18
C VAL A 198 28.58 16.71 1.13
N SER A 199 29.83 16.38 0.83
CA SER A 199 30.98 16.70 1.68
C SER A 199 31.09 18.20 2.01
N SER A 200 30.70 19.08 1.08
CA SER A 200 30.69 20.53 1.29
C SER A 200 29.51 21.07 2.10
N THR A 201 28.38 20.36 2.16
CA THR A 201 27.14 20.85 2.81
C THR A 201 26.84 20.19 4.16
N ILE A 202 27.54 19.11 4.51
CA ILE A 202 27.28 18.36 5.76
C ILE A 202 27.35 19.23 7.02
N SER A 203 28.32 20.14 7.10
CA SER A 203 28.47 21.04 8.25
C SER A 203 27.30 22.02 8.40
N ASP A 204 26.73 22.47 7.29
CA ASP A 204 25.56 23.35 7.29
C ASP A 204 24.32 22.55 7.68
N ARG A 205 24.17 21.33 7.15
CA ARG A 205 23.05 20.44 7.51
C ARG A 205 23.00 20.13 9.01
N LYS A 206 24.15 20.04 9.68
CA LYS A 206 24.25 19.85 11.14
C LYS A 206 23.83 21.07 11.95
N GLN A 207 24.01 22.27 11.42
CA GLN A 207 23.59 23.52 12.06
C GLN A 207 22.08 23.74 11.94
N GLY A 208 21.45 23.13 10.93
CA GLY A 208 20.01 23.16 10.69
C GLY A 208 19.65 23.79 9.36
N PHE A 209 18.42 23.57 8.93
CA PHE A 209 17.89 24.06 7.66
C PHE A 209 16.39 24.32 7.76
N GLY A 210 15.89 25.26 6.97
CA GLY A 210 14.48 25.55 6.86
C GLY A 210 13.71 24.36 6.27
N PRO A 211 12.53 23.99 6.80
CA PRO A 211 11.67 22.97 6.20
C PRO A 211 11.32 23.27 4.73
N GLU A 212 11.26 24.55 4.36
CA GLU A 212 11.01 25.05 3.02
C GLU A 212 12.12 24.76 2.00
N GLU A 213 13.34 24.46 2.47
CA GLU A 213 14.44 24.04 1.60
C GLU A 213 14.33 22.57 1.19
N LEU A 214 13.57 21.77 1.95
CA LEU A 214 13.35 20.36 1.65
C LEU A 214 12.42 20.21 0.43
N PRO A 215 12.69 19.22 -0.44
CA PRO A 215 11.72 18.73 -1.41
C PRO A 215 10.43 18.31 -0.70
N GLN A 216 9.29 18.47 -1.37
CA GLN A 216 7.97 18.30 -0.76
C GLN A 216 7.82 16.94 -0.07
N THR A 217 8.28 15.84 -0.68
CA THR A 217 8.18 14.49 -0.10
C THR A 217 8.98 14.36 1.20
N CYS A 218 10.18 14.96 1.26
CA CYS A 218 11.00 14.97 2.47
C CYS A 218 10.40 15.88 3.55
N ARG A 219 9.84 17.02 3.16
CA ARG A 219 9.16 17.96 4.07
C ARG A 219 7.93 17.31 4.71
N ASP A 220 7.12 16.63 3.90
CA ASP A 220 5.94 15.91 4.37
C ASP A 220 6.35 14.80 5.34
N ALA A 221 7.45 14.08 5.06
CA ALA A 221 7.96 13.07 5.99
C ALA A 221 8.35 13.68 7.35
N VAL A 222 9.01 14.85 7.36
CA VAL A 222 9.31 15.59 8.61
C VAL A 222 8.02 15.99 9.34
N LEU A 223 6.99 16.45 8.62
CA LEU A 223 5.68 16.81 9.19
C LEU A 223 5.00 15.60 9.83
N VAL A 224 4.91 14.48 9.12
CA VAL A 224 4.32 13.23 9.64
C VAL A 224 5.10 12.71 10.85
N THR A 225 6.44 12.77 10.80
CA THR A 225 7.30 12.38 11.92
C THR A 225 6.94 13.15 13.19
N ARG A 226 6.79 14.48 13.08
CA ARG A 226 6.37 15.36 14.19
C ARG A 226 4.96 15.02 14.67
N ALA A 227 4.02 14.82 13.76
CA ALA A 227 2.63 14.50 14.10
C ALA A 227 2.48 13.16 14.85
N LEU A 228 3.35 12.18 14.56
CA LEU A 228 3.41 10.90 15.26
C LEU A 228 4.22 10.95 16.57
N GLY A 229 4.77 12.11 16.95
CA GLY A 229 5.57 12.27 18.17
C GLY A 229 6.95 11.61 18.10
N ILE A 230 7.47 11.36 16.90
CA ILE A 230 8.79 10.76 16.68
C ILE A 230 9.83 11.87 16.54
N ARG A 231 11.03 11.68 17.12
CA ARG A 231 12.07 12.74 17.14
C ARG A 231 13.00 12.74 15.95
N TYR A 232 13.11 11.59 15.27
CA TYR A 232 14.10 11.39 14.22
C TYR A 232 13.46 10.77 12.98
N VAL A 233 13.91 11.19 11.80
CA VAL A 233 13.61 10.52 10.54
C VAL A 233 14.90 10.29 9.77
N TRP A 234 15.04 9.10 9.19
CA TRP A 234 16.13 8.77 8.29
C TRP A 234 15.66 8.92 6.84
N ILE A 235 16.40 9.73 6.09
CA ILE A 235 16.19 10.00 4.66
C ILE A 235 17.54 9.82 3.98
N ASP A 236 17.64 8.84 3.10
CA ASP A 236 18.88 8.41 2.43
C ASP A 236 19.68 9.57 1.81
N SER A 237 19.01 10.44 1.07
CA SER A 237 19.60 11.60 0.39
C SER A 237 20.20 12.64 1.34
N LEU A 238 19.80 12.64 2.61
CA LEU A 238 20.28 13.57 3.65
C LEU A 238 21.20 12.90 4.66
N CYS A 239 21.02 11.61 4.92
CA CYS A 239 21.76 10.86 5.93
C CYS A 239 23.00 10.14 5.36
N ILE A 240 23.13 10.09 4.02
CA ILE A 240 24.30 9.55 3.32
C ILE A 240 24.99 10.69 2.56
N ILE A 241 26.32 10.74 2.62
CA ILE A 241 27.14 11.72 1.90
C ILE A 241 27.23 11.29 0.43
N GLN A 242 26.48 11.97 -0.44
CA GLN A 242 26.21 11.51 -1.81
C GLN A 242 27.41 11.52 -2.75
N ASP A 243 28.46 12.29 -2.43
CA ASP A 243 29.70 12.39 -3.19
C ASP A 243 30.86 11.59 -2.61
N SER A 244 30.63 10.81 -1.53
CA SER A 244 31.64 9.90 -0.95
C SER A 244 31.27 8.44 -1.20
N LYS A 245 32.11 7.74 -1.96
CA LYS A 245 31.95 6.31 -2.23
C LYS A 245 32.07 5.48 -0.96
N GLU A 246 33.03 5.83 -0.09
CA GLU A 246 33.30 5.14 1.16
C GLU A 246 32.14 5.30 2.15
N ASP A 247 31.52 6.48 2.20
CA ASP A 247 30.31 6.73 2.99
C ASP A 247 29.14 5.90 2.45
N TRP A 248 28.91 5.94 1.13
CA TRP A 248 27.87 5.17 0.48
C TRP A 248 28.01 3.67 0.73
N GLU A 249 29.19 3.07 0.53
CA GLU A 249 29.40 1.63 0.73
C GLU A 249 29.09 1.22 2.18
N ARG A 250 29.50 2.05 3.15
CA ARG A 250 29.26 1.79 4.57
C ARG A 250 27.79 1.93 4.96
N GLU A 251 27.09 2.94 4.46
CA GLU A 251 25.68 3.15 4.80
C GLU A 251 24.76 2.19 4.02
N ALA A 252 25.07 1.88 2.76
CA ALA A 252 24.35 0.88 1.96
C ALA A 252 24.37 -0.51 2.61
N ALA A 253 25.53 -0.91 3.15
CA ALA A 253 25.66 -2.17 3.90
C ALA A 253 24.80 -2.22 5.18
N LYS A 254 24.41 -1.06 5.72
CA LYS A 254 23.56 -0.93 6.92
C LYS A 254 22.07 -0.73 6.61
N MET A 255 21.68 -0.51 5.36
CA MET A 255 20.27 -0.21 5.01
C MET A 255 19.29 -1.26 5.53
N CYS A 256 19.68 -2.54 5.50
CA CYS A 256 18.90 -3.61 6.10
C CYS A 256 18.57 -3.34 7.57
N ASP A 257 19.57 -2.94 8.36
CA ASP A 257 19.42 -2.65 9.78
C ASP A 257 18.63 -1.35 9.97
N VAL A 258 18.86 -0.32 9.14
CA VAL A 258 18.14 0.96 9.20
C VAL A 258 16.62 0.76 9.06
N TYR A 259 16.16 0.02 8.05
CA TYR A 259 14.73 -0.21 7.85
C TYR A 259 14.16 -1.24 8.82
N SER A 260 14.89 -2.32 9.13
CA SER A 260 14.43 -3.36 10.08
C SER A 260 14.25 -2.84 11.51
N ASN A 261 15.06 -1.85 11.90
CA ASN A 261 15.03 -1.26 13.25
C ASN A 261 14.17 0.01 13.34
N SER A 262 13.65 0.51 12.21
CA SER A 262 12.79 1.69 12.21
C SER A 262 11.52 1.45 13.04
N HIS A 263 11.03 2.50 13.67
CA HIS A 263 9.75 2.45 14.38
C HIS A 263 8.59 2.31 13.39
N ILE A 264 8.69 3.05 12.28
CA ILE A 264 7.76 3.06 11.16
C ILE A 264 8.47 3.59 9.91
N THR A 265 8.15 3.01 8.75
CA THR A 265 8.56 3.52 7.44
C THR A 265 7.41 4.25 6.77
N PHE A 266 7.64 5.46 6.27
CA PHE A 266 6.73 6.16 5.38
C PHE A 266 7.01 5.75 3.94
N ALA A 267 6.00 5.24 3.24
CA ALA A 267 6.13 4.81 1.86
C ALA A 267 5.33 5.75 0.93
N ALA A 268 6.03 6.45 0.05
CA ALA A 268 5.45 7.39 -0.89
C ALA A 268 5.03 6.68 -2.19
N LEU A 269 3.90 5.97 -2.20
CA LEU A 269 3.57 5.00 -3.26
C LEU A 269 3.38 5.63 -4.63
N ASP A 270 2.65 6.75 -4.68
CA ASP A 270 2.28 7.42 -5.93
C ASP A 270 3.13 8.67 -6.22
N SER A 271 4.15 8.92 -5.40
CA SER A 271 5.08 10.05 -5.56
C SER A 271 6.21 9.66 -6.51
N LYS A 272 6.17 10.21 -7.73
CA LYS A 272 7.14 9.88 -8.78
C LYS A 272 8.53 10.45 -8.55
N ASP A 273 8.63 11.48 -7.72
CA ASP A 273 9.86 12.20 -7.40
C ASP A 273 9.78 12.87 -6.01
N SER A 274 10.87 13.51 -5.61
CA SER A 274 11.01 14.17 -4.32
C SER A 274 10.18 15.45 -4.17
N ASP A 275 9.68 16.02 -5.28
CA ASP A 275 8.90 17.25 -5.30
C ASP A 275 7.37 17.00 -5.29
N THR A 276 6.94 15.75 -5.49
CA THR A 276 5.52 15.39 -5.57
C THR A 276 4.80 15.47 -4.20
N GLY A 277 5.48 15.13 -3.09
CA GLY A 277 4.88 15.09 -1.75
C GLY A 277 4.31 13.72 -1.36
N LEU A 278 4.08 13.49 -0.07
CA LEU A 278 3.37 12.31 0.44
C LEU A 278 1.85 12.45 0.27
N PHE A 279 1.33 13.67 0.41
CA PHE A 279 -0.11 13.94 0.47
C PHE A 279 -0.76 14.12 -0.90
N VAL A 280 -0.51 13.20 -1.83
CA VAL A 280 -1.12 13.23 -3.16
C VAL A 280 -2.62 12.94 -3.01
N GLY A 281 -3.49 13.85 -3.47
CA GLY A 281 -4.93 13.74 -3.20
C GLY A 281 -5.87 13.81 -4.40
N ARG A 282 -5.41 14.32 -5.56
CA ARG A 282 -6.29 14.55 -6.71
C ARG A 282 -5.85 13.77 -7.95
N PRO A 283 -6.80 13.23 -8.73
CA PRO A 283 -8.24 13.16 -8.45
C PRO A 283 -8.63 12.04 -7.45
N GLY A 284 -7.67 11.35 -6.83
CA GLY A 284 -7.96 10.02 -6.29
C GLY A 284 -8.72 9.95 -4.96
N ARG A 285 -8.70 11.00 -4.14
CA ARG A 285 -9.44 11.06 -2.87
C ARG A 285 -10.78 11.80 -2.98
N GLU A 286 -11.26 12.06 -4.19
CA GLU A 286 -12.52 12.75 -4.41
C GLU A 286 -13.71 11.90 -3.92
N THR A 287 -14.53 12.51 -3.04
CA THR A 287 -15.80 11.95 -2.60
C THR A 287 -16.90 12.97 -2.85
N ILE A 288 -17.94 12.55 -3.56
CA ILE A 288 -19.15 13.32 -3.77
C ILE A 288 -20.15 12.98 -2.68
N SER A 289 -20.75 14.00 -2.08
CA SER A 289 -21.85 13.87 -1.12
C SER A 289 -23.15 14.26 -1.80
N LEU A 290 -24.11 13.35 -1.84
CA LEU A 290 -25.46 13.58 -2.34
C LEU A 290 -26.46 13.63 -1.19
N PRO A 291 -27.25 14.71 -1.05
CA PRO A 291 -28.34 14.75 -0.08
C PRO A 291 -29.45 13.79 -0.50
N ILE A 292 -29.98 13.05 0.47
CA ILE A 292 -31.10 12.13 0.33
C ILE A 292 -32.17 12.52 1.33
N ASP A 293 -33.37 12.82 0.82
CA ASP A 293 -34.53 13.06 1.67
C ASP A 293 -35.08 11.73 2.21
N LEU A 294 -35.23 11.67 3.53
CA LEU A 294 -35.82 10.53 4.23
C LEU A 294 -37.35 10.70 4.34
N PRO A 295 -38.11 9.60 4.51
CA PRO A 295 -39.57 9.66 4.61
C PRO A 295 -40.11 10.46 5.81
N ASP A 296 -39.28 10.67 6.84
CA ASP A 296 -39.59 11.48 8.02
C ASP A 296 -39.39 13.00 7.78
N GLY A 297 -38.95 13.39 6.58
CA GLY A 297 -38.67 14.79 6.22
C GLY A 297 -37.27 15.27 6.57
N GLU A 298 -36.45 14.42 7.22
CA GLU A 298 -35.05 14.70 7.52
C GLU A 298 -34.15 14.43 6.30
N GLN A 299 -32.94 15.01 6.30
CA GLN A 299 -31.93 14.77 5.27
C GLN A 299 -30.78 13.92 5.78
N THR A 300 -30.22 13.12 4.88
CA THR A 300 -28.98 12.35 5.09
C THR A 300 -28.09 12.44 3.85
N SER A 301 -26.84 11.97 3.96
CA SER A 301 -25.90 11.95 2.84
C SER A 301 -25.63 10.53 2.33
N LEU A 302 -25.62 10.40 1.00
CA LEU A 302 -25.02 9.29 0.28
C LEU A 302 -23.66 9.75 -0.25
N TYR A 303 -22.63 9.00 0.06
CA TYR A 303 -21.27 9.27 -0.41
C TYR A 303 -20.91 8.35 -1.57
N ILE A 304 -20.31 8.94 -2.60
CA ILE A 304 -19.82 8.24 -3.78
C ILE A 304 -18.37 8.62 -3.99
N ARG A 305 -17.50 7.62 -4.07
CA ARG A 305 -16.10 7.80 -4.44
C ARG A 305 -15.69 6.76 -5.46
N ARG A 306 -14.57 6.97 -6.13
CA ARG A 306 -13.95 5.89 -6.89
C ARG A 306 -13.51 4.78 -5.95
N HIS A 307 -13.94 3.57 -6.24
CA HIS A 307 -13.46 2.36 -5.60
C HIS A 307 -12.36 1.78 -6.48
N TYR A 308 -11.25 1.37 -5.86
CA TYR A 308 -10.26 0.56 -6.54
C TYR A 308 -10.24 -0.78 -5.86
N THR A 309 -10.58 -1.80 -6.61
CA THR A 309 -10.61 -3.19 -6.15
C THR A 309 -9.21 -3.80 -5.98
N LEU A 310 -8.16 -2.98 -6.12
CA LEU A 310 -6.77 -3.41 -6.16
C LEU A 310 -6.06 -2.83 -4.95
N LEU A 311 -6.09 -3.63 -3.91
CA LEU A 311 -5.38 -3.46 -2.66
C LEU A 311 -3.90 -3.07 -2.93
N ARG A 312 -3.52 -1.88 -2.45
CA ARG A 312 -2.48 -1.01 -3.06
C ARG A 312 -1.07 -1.21 -2.53
N LEU A 313 -0.67 -2.45 -2.35
CA LEU A 313 0.72 -2.84 -2.48
C LEU A 313 0.67 -4.15 -3.24
N SER A 314 1.19 -4.19 -4.47
CA SER A 314 1.23 -5.42 -5.25
C SER A 314 1.99 -6.54 -4.50
N PHE A 315 2.81 -6.17 -3.51
CA PHE A 315 3.49 -7.06 -2.56
C PHE A 315 2.65 -7.57 -1.38
N PHE A 316 1.58 -6.88 -0.99
CA PHE A 316 0.71 -7.30 0.12
C PHE A 316 -0.63 -7.88 -0.33
N HIS A 317 -0.98 -7.63 -1.59
CA HIS A 317 -2.25 -8.04 -2.11
C HIS A 317 -2.14 -8.31 -3.60
N ALA A 318 -2.35 -9.56 -4.01
CA ALA A 318 -2.55 -9.79 -5.42
C ALA A 318 -4.00 -9.54 -5.80
N ASP A 319 -4.10 -9.13 -7.06
CA ASP A 319 -5.30 -9.15 -7.87
C ASP A 319 -5.74 -10.62 -8.04
N TYR A 320 -6.75 -11.04 -7.28
CA TYR A 320 -7.13 -12.47 -7.18
C TYR A 320 -8.33 -12.87 -8.02
N ASP A 321 -8.71 -12.08 -9.03
CA ASP A 321 -9.90 -12.39 -9.81
C ASP A 321 -9.63 -12.25 -11.32
N GLU A 322 -9.16 -13.34 -11.95
CA GLU A 322 -8.97 -13.42 -13.41
C GLU A 322 -10.28 -13.20 -14.19
N ASP A 323 -11.44 -13.43 -13.54
CA ASP A 323 -12.76 -13.26 -14.14
C ASP A 323 -13.31 -11.83 -14.00
N ARG A 324 -12.62 -10.93 -13.26
CA ARG A 324 -13.02 -9.51 -13.19
C ARG A 324 -12.48 -8.74 -14.40
N PRO A 325 -13.32 -7.93 -15.08
CA PRO A 325 -12.84 -6.89 -15.97
C PRO A 325 -11.89 -6.00 -15.18
N ARG A 326 -10.62 -5.99 -15.58
CA ARG A 326 -9.61 -5.09 -15.02
C ARG A 326 -10.12 -3.67 -15.20
N ALA A 327 -10.59 -3.05 -14.11
CA ALA A 327 -10.69 -1.59 -14.07
C ALA A 327 -9.27 -1.09 -14.37
N THR A 328 -9.14 -0.39 -15.50
CA THR A 328 -7.88 0.03 -16.14
C THR A 328 -6.64 0.10 -15.23
N THR A 329 -5.60 -0.61 -15.67
CA THR A 329 -4.21 -0.64 -15.19
C THR A 329 -4.02 -1.06 -13.73
N SER A 330 -3.35 -2.21 -13.54
CA SER A 330 -2.55 -2.51 -12.36
C SER A 330 -1.53 -1.39 -12.18
N LEU A 331 -1.93 -0.35 -11.45
CA LEU A 331 -1.08 0.78 -11.10
C LEU A 331 -0.20 0.31 -9.94
N LYS A 332 0.85 -0.47 -10.24
CA LYS A 332 1.97 -0.59 -9.30
C LYS A 332 2.38 0.83 -8.93
N GLY A 333 2.42 1.14 -7.63
CA GLY A 333 2.87 2.46 -7.18
C GLY A 333 4.25 2.75 -7.78
N VAL A 334 4.53 4.00 -8.13
CA VAL A 334 5.83 4.38 -8.72
C VAL A 334 6.98 3.91 -7.82
N LEU A 335 6.77 3.92 -6.50
CA LEU A 335 7.72 3.39 -5.52
C LEU A 335 8.08 1.92 -5.75
N GLU A 336 7.10 1.06 -6.03
CA GLU A 336 7.29 -0.39 -6.21
C GLU A 336 8.08 -0.72 -7.49
N THR A 337 8.25 0.25 -8.39
CA THR A 337 9.07 0.10 -9.59
C THR A 337 10.57 0.24 -9.32
N ARG A 338 11.01 0.68 -8.13
CA ARG A 338 12.43 0.85 -7.79
C ARG A 338 12.97 -0.39 -7.07
N ALA A 339 14.14 -0.87 -7.49
CA ALA A 339 14.69 -2.11 -6.95
C ALA A 339 15.05 -2.01 -5.46
N TRP A 340 15.66 -0.90 -5.02
CA TRP A 340 15.99 -0.64 -3.62
C TRP A 340 14.76 -0.71 -2.70
N THR A 341 13.59 -0.25 -3.16
CA THR A 341 12.40 -0.17 -2.30
C THR A 341 11.85 -1.54 -1.91
N LEU A 342 12.30 -2.63 -2.57
CA LEU A 342 11.88 -3.98 -2.19
C LEU A 342 12.33 -4.29 -0.76
N GLN A 343 13.62 -4.12 -0.48
CA GLN A 343 14.15 -4.38 0.86
C GLN A 343 13.61 -3.35 1.87
N GLU A 344 13.45 -2.10 1.46
CA GLU A 344 12.94 -1.02 2.33
C GLU A 344 11.54 -1.37 2.86
N ILE A 345 10.65 -1.80 1.96
CA ILE A 345 9.28 -2.20 2.29
C ILE A 345 9.26 -3.51 3.07
N THR A 346 9.98 -4.53 2.59
CA THR A 346 9.92 -5.90 3.15
C THR A 346 10.50 -6.00 4.56
N LEU A 347 11.58 -5.26 4.84
CA LEU A 347 12.28 -5.33 6.12
C LEU A 347 11.59 -4.49 7.21
N SER A 348 10.81 -3.49 6.82
CA SER A 348 10.14 -2.58 7.75
C SER A 348 9.12 -3.32 8.63
N PRO A 349 9.18 -3.19 9.97
CA PRO A 349 8.23 -3.85 10.87
C PRO A 349 6.83 -3.23 10.81
N ARG A 350 6.77 -1.93 10.48
CA ARG A 350 5.55 -1.12 10.33
C ARG A 350 5.75 -0.17 9.17
N MET A 351 4.71 0.00 8.37
CA MET A 351 4.69 0.94 7.27
C MET A 351 3.40 1.76 7.32
N LEU A 352 3.55 3.06 7.13
CA LEU A 352 2.47 3.96 6.79
C LEU A 352 2.65 4.33 5.32
N TRP A 353 1.76 3.84 4.47
CA TRP A 353 1.85 4.05 3.04
C TRP A 353 0.88 5.13 2.59
N PHE A 354 1.39 6.04 1.76
CA PHE A 354 0.68 7.18 1.22
C PHE A 354 0.41 6.93 -0.26
N SER A 355 -0.87 6.82 -0.62
CA SER A 355 -1.32 6.74 -2.01
C SER A 355 -2.20 7.92 -2.36
N SER A 356 -2.41 8.11 -3.66
CA SER A 356 -3.31 9.11 -4.21
C SER A 356 -4.80 8.89 -3.91
N TRP A 357 -5.15 7.80 -3.21
CA TRP A 357 -6.53 7.31 -3.02
C TRP A 357 -6.90 7.13 -1.56
N GLU A 358 -5.94 6.70 -0.76
CA GLU A 358 -6.08 6.55 0.67
C GLU A 358 -4.72 6.40 1.36
N LEU A 359 -4.76 6.55 2.67
CA LEU A 359 -3.69 6.28 3.62
C LEU A 359 -3.95 4.89 4.16
N GLY A 360 -2.89 4.15 4.39
CA GLY A 360 -3.05 2.93 5.15
C GLY A 360 -1.77 2.50 5.83
N PHE A 361 -1.94 1.45 6.61
CA PHE A 361 -0.95 0.97 7.55
C PHE A 361 -0.82 -0.53 7.40
N THR A 362 0.41 -1.00 7.38
CA THR A 362 0.73 -2.42 7.34
C THR A 362 1.83 -2.72 8.34
N CYS A 363 1.62 -3.74 9.16
CA CYS A 363 2.66 -4.31 10.00
C CYS A 363 2.81 -5.81 9.71
N ARG A 364 3.59 -6.53 10.52
CA ARG A 364 3.82 -7.97 10.30
C ARG A 364 2.65 -8.90 10.62
N LYS A 365 1.51 -8.35 11.07
CA LYS A 365 0.33 -9.12 11.45
C LYS A 365 -0.92 -8.67 10.72
N GLU A 366 -1.06 -7.37 10.53
CA GLU A 366 -2.32 -6.76 10.11
C GLU A 366 -2.08 -5.60 9.15
N THR A 367 -3.10 -5.35 8.33
CA THR A 367 -3.21 -4.20 7.44
C THR A 367 -4.52 -3.47 7.72
N ALA A 368 -4.50 -2.15 7.59
CA ALA A 368 -5.66 -1.26 7.61
C ALA A 368 -5.54 -0.17 6.53
N CYS A 369 -6.66 0.37 6.08
CA CYS A 369 -6.77 1.54 5.20
C CYS A 369 -7.77 2.52 5.79
N GLU A 370 -7.85 3.75 5.30
CA GLU A 370 -8.96 4.65 5.65
C GLU A 370 -10.34 4.04 5.30
N CYS A 371 -10.39 3.15 4.30
CA CYS A 371 -11.58 2.44 3.86
C CYS A 371 -12.10 1.35 4.82
N ASP A 372 -11.19 0.71 5.54
CA ASP A 372 -11.43 -0.27 6.59
C ASP A 372 -10.39 -0.01 7.69
N PRO A 373 -10.66 0.94 8.59
CA PRO A 373 -9.68 1.41 9.55
C PRO A 373 -9.45 0.43 10.69
N LYS A 374 -10.17 -0.70 10.73
CA LYS A 374 -9.93 -1.77 11.70
C LYS A 374 -8.85 -2.68 11.15
N PRO A 375 -7.67 -2.76 11.78
CA PRO A 375 -6.64 -3.71 11.39
C PRO A 375 -7.22 -5.13 11.26
N GLN A 376 -6.98 -5.77 10.12
CA GLN A 376 -7.42 -7.14 9.86
C GLN A 376 -6.21 -8.05 9.62
N ILE A 377 -6.28 -9.26 10.15
CA ILE A 377 -5.32 -10.36 9.91
C ILE A 377 -5.38 -10.84 8.44
N MET A 378 -6.51 -10.59 7.77
CA MET A 378 -6.99 -11.31 6.59
C MET A 378 -6.09 -11.23 5.35
N TYR A 379 -5.25 -10.21 5.23
CA TYR A 379 -4.52 -9.96 3.97
C TYR A 379 -3.18 -10.69 3.83
N GLN A 380 -2.60 -11.24 4.91
CA GLN A 380 -1.45 -12.14 4.80
C GLN A 380 -1.83 -13.53 4.24
N LEU A 381 -3.10 -13.93 4.38
CA LEU A 381 -3.59 -15.26 4.03
C LEU A 381 -4.11 -15.35 2.58
N MET A 382 -4.37 -14.22 1.93
CA MET A 382 -4.97 -14.15 0.58
C MET A 382 -4.03 -13.58 -0.48
N ALA A 383 -2.74 -13.41 -0.19
CA ALA A 383 -1.76 -13.13 -1.25
C ALA A 383 -1.25 -14.45 -1.86
N PRO A 384 -1.28 -14.62 -3.19
CA PRO A 384 -0.63 -15.73 -3.85
C PRO A 384 0.85 -15.53 -3.60
N ARG A 385 1.48 -16.56 -3.02
CA ARG A 385 2.90 -16.55 -2.64
C ARG A 385 3.21 -15.61 -1.45
N GLY A 386 2.56 -15.89 -0.32
CA GLY A 386 3.00 -15.51 1.02
C GLY A 386 3.69 -14.15 1.11
N THR A 387 2.89 -13.09 1.28
CA THR A 387 3.37 -11.73 1.54
C THR A 387 4.62 -11.78 2.41
N PHE A 388 5.74 -11.25 1.90
CA PHE A 388 7.07 -11.31 2.52
C PHE A 388 7.18 -10.45 3.78
N SER A 389 6.18 -10.45 4.66
CA SER A 389 6.46 -10.08 6.03
C SER A 389 7.34 -11.19 6.59
N LEU A 390 8.64 -10.90 6.66
CA LEU A 390 9.63 -11.74 7.31
C LEU A 390 9.26 -11.84 8.79
N ASN A 391 8.36 -12.77 9.11
CA ASN A 391 8.18 -13.29 10.45
C ASN A 391 9.39 -14.19 10.71
N LEU A 392 10.52 -13.56 11.03
CA LEU A 392 11.82 -14.21 11.30
C LEU A 392 11.80 -15.11 12.55
N LYS A 393 10.67 -15.18 13.26
CA LYS A 393 10.43 -16.10 14.36
C LYS A 393 9.41 -17.16 13.94
N PRO A 394 9.70 -18.47 14.09
CA PRO A 394 8.67 -19.49 13.96
C PRO A 394 7.65 -19.29 15.07
N THR A 395 6.48 -18.73 14.75
CA THR A 395 5.38 -18.59 15.71
C THR A 395 4.80 -19.99 16.00
N GLN A 396 4.95 -20.46 17.23
CA GLN A 396 4.28 -21.65 17.76
C GLN A 396 2.77 -21.44 18.02
N SER A 397 2.13 -20.42 17.42
CA SER A 397 0.69 -20.20 17.59
C SER A 397 -0.09 -21.16 16.69
N GLN A 398 -0.45 -22.31 17.25
CA GLN A 398 -1.31 -23.32 16.65
C GLN A 398 -2.71 -22.73 16.40
N SER A 399 -2.97 -22.25 15.18
CA SER A 399 -4.33 -22.14 14.67
C SER A 399 -4.77 -23.52 14.16
N PRO A 400 -5.93 -24.07 14.58
CA PRO A 400 -6.39 -25.40 14.18
C PRO A 400 -6.73 -25.52 12.67
N PHE A 401 -6.73 -24.40 11.93
CA PHE A 401 -7.15 -24.35 10.53
C PHE A 401 -6.01 -24.19 9.51
N CYS A 402 -4.76 -23.98 9.95
CA CYS A 402 -3.60 -23.97 9.05
C CYS A 402 -2.79 -25.25 9.23
N SER A 403 -2.82 -26.12 8.21
CA SER A 403 -1.83 -27.18 8.10
C SER A 403 -0.44 -26.55 8.02
N SER A 404 0.45 -27.02 8.89
CA SER A 404 1.82 -26.56 9.09
C SER A 404 2.70 -26.82 7.87
N ARG A 405 2.58 -26.01 6.80
CA ARG A 405 3.66 -25.93 5.81
C ARG A 405 4.77 -25.09 6.42
N GLN A 406 5.87 -25.76 6.77
CA GLN A 406 7.14 -25.10 7.05
C GLN A 406 7.44 -24.15 5.88
N THR A 407 7.75 -22.89 6.18
CA THR A 407 8.09 -21.90 5.15
C THR A 407 9.27 -22.42 4.33
N ASP A 408 9.09 -22.54 3.02
CA ASP A 408 10.17 -22.82 2.09
C ASP A 408 10.95 -21.54 1.84
N TRP A 409 12.05 -21.38 2.57
CA TRP A 409 12.91 -20.20 2.47
C TRP A 409 13.67 -20.12 1.14
N HIS A 410 13.84 -21.23 0.43
CA HIS A 410 14.44 -21.22 -0.91
C HIS A 410 13.45 -20.66 -1.93
N GLN A 411 12.19 -21.12 -1.90
CA GLN A 411 11.14 -20.53 -2.72
C GLN A 411 10.96 -19.05 -2.38
N THR A 412 11.00 -18.71 -1.10
CA THR A 412 10.93 -17.31 -0.64
C THR A 412 12.04 -16.45 -1.26
N TRP A 413 13.28 -16.96 -1.31
CA TRP A 413 14.37 -16.24 -1.98
C TRP A 413 14.18 -16.13 -3.49
N GLN A 414 13.69 -17.18 -4.14
CA GLN A 414 13.40 -17.15 -5.58
C GLN A 414 12.34 -16.10 -5.90
N ASP A 415 11.27 -16.05 -5.12
CA ASP A 415 10.21 -15.05 -5.29
C ASP A 415 10.75 -13.62 -5.03
N PHE A 416 11.66 -13.44 -4.06
CA PHE A 416 12.36 -12.16 -3.89
C PHE A 416 13.16 -11.77 -5.12
N VAL A 417 13.90 -12.69 -5.73
CA VAL A 417 14.68 -12.43 -6.95
C VAL A 417 13.76 -12.11 -8.13
N GLU A 418 12.69 -12.89 -8.33
CA GLU A 418 11.71 -12.69 -9.40
C GLU A 418 11.07 -11.29 -9.30
N GLU A 419 10.61 -10.92 -8.11
CA GLU A 419 10.01 -9.61 -7.87
C GLU A 419 11.02 -8.46 -7.89
N TYR A 420 12.26 -8.71 -7.46
CA TYR A 420 13.33 -7.72 -7.47
C TYR A 420 13.76 -7.36 -8.90
N THR A 421 13.98 -8.35 -9.76
CA THR A 421 14.52 -8.14 -11.11
C THR A 421 13.52 -7.47 -12.05
N LYS A 422 12.22 -7.53 -11.73
CA LYS A 422 11.16 -6.74 -12.40
C LYS A 422 11.28 -5.23 -12.17
N ARG A 423 12.06 -4.80 -11.18
CA ARG A 423 12.19 -3.40 -10.76
C ARG A 423 13.39 -2.71 -11.41
N ASN A 424 13.36 -1.38 -11.45
CA ASN A 424 14.32 -0.52 -12.09
C ASN A 424 15.48 -0.14 -11.16
N LEU A 425 16.69 -0.13 -11.71
CA LEU A 425 17.91 0.37 -11.08
C LEU A 425 18.46 1.56 -11.89
N SER A 426 18.86 2.63 -11.19
CA SER A 426 19.57 3.74 -11.81
C SER A 426 21.01 3.37 -12.18
N HIS A 427 21.66 2.57 -11.33
CA HIS A 427 23.01 2.04 -11.57
C HIS A 427 22.95 0.52 -11.50
N GLN A 428 23.30 -0.16 -12.59
CA GLN A 428 23.27 -1.63 -12.64
C GLN A 428 24.26 -2.27 -11.66
N THR A 429 25.28 -1.52 -11.21
CA THR A 429 26.21 -1.94 -10.15
C THR A 429 25.57 -2.02 -8.76
N ASP A 430 24.35 -1.52 -8.58
CA ASP A 430 23.61 -1.65 -7.32
C ASP A 430 22.83 -2.98 -7.22
N ARG A 431 22.89 -3.83 -8.25
CA ARG A 431 22.05 -5.02 -8.36
C ARG A 431 22.16 -6.02 -7.22
N LEU A 432 23.35 -6.26 -6.68
CA LEU A 432 23.54 -7.09 -5.48
C LEU A 432 23.34 -6.30 -4.18
N PRO A 433 23.90 -5.09 -4.01
CA PRO A 433 23.65 -4.26 -2.82
C PRO A 433 22.16 -4.03 -2.52
N ALA A 434 21.34 -3.78 -3.54
CA ALA A 434 19.94 -3.41 -3.38
C ALA A 434 19.01 -4.57 -2.94
N ILE A 435 19.48 -5.81 -2.98
CA ILE A 435 18.77 -7.00 -2.46
C ILE A 435 19.49 -7.66 -1.27
N ALA A 436 20.74 -7.29 -0.99
CA ALA A 436 21.58 -7.92 0.03
C ALA A 436 20.95 -7.92 1.43
N GLY A 437 20.16 -6.90 1.76
CA GLY A 437 19.44 -6.84 3.03
C GLY A 437 18.43 -7.97 3.23
N LEU A 438 17.77 -8.42 2.15
CA LEU A 438 16.87 -9.57 2.19
C LEU A 438 17.63 -10.87 2.37
N ALA A 439 18.75 -11.03 1.66
CA ALA A 439 19.62 -12.18 1.82
C ALA A 439 20.10 -12.30 3.28
N LYS A 440 20.57 -11.18 3.87
CA LYS A 440 20.97 -11.12 5.29
C LYS A 440 19.84 -11.54 6.23
N ALA A 441 18.62 -11.09 5.97
CA ALA A 441 17.47 -11.38 6.84
C ALA A 441 17.05 -12.85 6.83
N ILE A 442 17.13 -13.55 5.68
CA ILE A 442 16.77 -14.97 5.57
C ILE A 442 17.97 -15.92 5.74
N HIS A 443 19.19 -15.40 5.82
CA HIS A 443 20.42 -16.20 5.91
C HIS A 443 20.36 -17.23 7.04
N SER A 444 19.84 -16.84 8.21
CA SER A 444 19.73 -17.74 9.36
C SER A 444 18.71 -18.86 9.18
N GLN A 445 17.83 -18.77 8.18
CA GLN A 445 16.76 -19.73 7.91
C GLN A 445 17.14 -20.71 6.78
N ILE A 446 17.92 -20.26 5.79
CA ILE A 446 18.39 -21.09 4.67
C ILE A 446 19.59 -21.96 5.07
N HIS A 447 20.38 -21.53 6.07
CA HIS A 447 21.56 -22.26 6.57
C HIS A 447 22.63 -22.58 5.50
N GLY A 448 22.71 -21.78 4.44
CA GLY A 448 23.74 -21.88 3.39
C GLY A 448 24.62 -20.64 3.30
N LYS A 449 25.64 -20.70 2.43
CA LYS A 449 26.47 -19.54 2.07
C LYS A 449 25.81 -18.77 0.93
N TYR A 450 25.72 -17.46 1.10
CA TYR A 450 25.28 -16.55 0.05
C TYR A 450 26.40 -16.31 -0.97
N LEU A 451 26.13 -16.63 -2.23
CA LEU A 451 27.05 -16.57 -3.35
C LEU A 451 26.47 -15.69 -4.47
N ALA A 452 26.80 -14.39 -4.44
CA ALA A 452 26.49 -13.42 -5.50
C ALA A 452 25.03 -13.50 -6.02
N GLY A 453 24.04 -13.49 -5.14
CA GLY A 453 22.62 -13.59 -5.52
C GLY A 453 22.01 -14.98 -5.35
N MET A 454 22.80 -15.99 -4.99
CA MET A 454 22.39 -17.39 -4.86
C MET A 454 22.79 -17.97 -3.51
N TRP A 455 22.31 -19.18 -3.22
CA TRP A 455 22.72 -19.96 -2.06
C TRP A 455 23.46 -21.20 -2.51
N ASP A 456 24.52 -21.60 -1.80
CA ASP A 456 25.28 -22.81 -2.12
C ASP A 456 24.48 -24.11 -1.91
N ILE A 457 23.52 -24.07 -1.00
CA ILE A 457 22.51 -25.09 -0.81
C ILE A 457 21.51 -25.04 -1.97
N ASP A 458 21.24 -26.20 -2.58
CA ASP A 458 20.44 -26.32 -3.80
C ASP A 458 20.94 -25.44 -4.97
N ILE A 459 22.27 -25.19 -5.04
CA ILE A 459 22.87 -24.34 -6.07
C ILE A 459 22.48 -24.79 -7.48
N GLU A 460 22.27 -26.08 -7.70
CA GLU A 460 21.79 -26.62 -8.97
C GLU A 460 20.42 -26.08 -9.37
N LYS A 461 19.53 -25.76 -8.43
CA LYS A 461 18.26 -25.08 -8.71
C LYS A 461 18.47 -23.60 -8.95
N HIS A 462 19.35 -22.97 -8.16
CA HIS A 462 19.67 -21.55 -8.33
C HIS A 462 20.33 -21.24 -9.67
N LEU A 463 21.08 -22.18 -10.25
CA LEU A 463 21.72 -22.05 -11.57
C LEU A 463 20.76 -22.22 -12.77
N LEU A 464 19.50 -22.63 -12.54
CA LEU A 464 18.48 -22.81 -13.59
C LEU A 464 17.68 -21.54 -13.89
N TRP A 465 18.16 -20.38 -13.43
CA TRP A 465 17.54 -19.10 -13.74
C TRP A 465 17.52 -18.86 -15.26
N ALA A 466 16.47 -18.22 -15.75
CA ALA A 466 16.30 -17.85 -17.14
C ALA A 466 15.65 -16.46 -17.19
N ASN A 467 15.78 -15.74 -18.30
CA ASN A 467 15.03 -14.50 -18.45
C ASN A 467 13.62 -14.77 -18.98
N ASP A 468 12.67 -13.88 -18.65
CA ASP A 468 11.26 -13.95 -19.05
C ASP A 468 11.02 -14.16 -20.56
N TRP A 469 12.01 -13.79 -21.40
CA TRP A 469 11.84 -13.69 -22.85
C TRP A 469 12.78 -14.57 -23.68
N GLY A 470 13.65 -15.38 -23.08
CA GLY A 470 14.61 -16.23 -23.79
C GLY A 470 15.55 -15.46 -24.73
N GLN A 471 15.77 -14.17 -24.48
CA GLN A 471 16.58 -13.28 -25.33
C GLN A 471 18.07 -13.34 -24.97
N SER A 472 18.93 -12.99 -25.93
CA SER A 472 20.38 -12.88 -25.70
C SER A 472 20.68 -11.81 -24.65
N MET A 473 21.29 -12.22 -23.55
CA MET A 473 21.60 -11.35 -22.42
C MET A 473 22.98 -10.70 -22.60
N GLN A 474 23.06 -9.40 -22.33
CA GLN A 474 24.33 -8.67 -22.31
C GLN A 474 24.81 -8.49 -20.87
N PRO A 475 26.04 -8.90 -20.51
CA PRO A 475 26.55 -8.72 -19.15
C PRO A 475 26.65 -7.24 -18.76
N ILE A 476 26.34 -6.91 -17.50
CA ILE A 476 26.42 -5.54 -16.95
C ILE A 476 27.86 -5.00 -17.02
N ALA A 477 28.86 -5.84 -16.69
CA ALA A 477 30.29 -5.62 -16.85
C ALA A 477 31.04 -6.95 -16.59
N ARG A 478 32.24 -7.15 -17.14
CA ARG A 478 32.98 -8.42 -17.00
C ARG A 478 33.36 -8.79 -15.56
N ASP A 479 33.44 -7.82 -14.64
CA ASP A 479 33.94 -8.03 -13.27
C ASP A 479 32.92 -7.71 -12.16
N TYR A 480 31.66 -7.43 -12.50
CA TYR A 480 30.66 -7.02 -11.50
C TYR A 480 30.12 -8.20 -10.67
N ALA A 481 29.70 -9.26 -11.37
CA ALA A 481 29.20 -10.49 -10.76
C ALA A 481 29.69 -11.68 -11.59
N PRO A 482 29.86 -12.87 -10.98
CA PRO A 482 30.24 -14.07 -11.72
C PRO A 482 29.26 -14.39 -12.84
N SER A 483 29.74 -14.88 -13.98
CA SER A 483 28.92 -15.14 -15.17
C SER A 483 27.81 -16.18 -14.98
N TRP A 484 27.92 -17.02 -13.96
CA TRP A 484 26.89 -18.00 -13.60
C TRP A 484 25.76 -17.41 -12.75
N SER A 485 25.92 -16.18 -12.24
CA SER A 485 24.89 -15.51 -11.44
C SER A 485 23.89 -14.73 -12.31
N TRP A 486 22.61 -14.79 -11.94
CA TRP A 486 21.56 -13.94 -12.50
C TRP A 486 21.85 -12.44 -12.33
N ALA A 487 22.71 -12.07 -11.37
CA ALA A 487 23.13 -10.69 -11.15
C ALA A 487 24.16 -10.19 -12.18
N SER A 488 24.68 -11.06 -13.04
CA SER A 488 25.62 -10.68 -14.11
C SER A 488 24.95 -9.99 -15.30
N VAL A 489 23.63 -10.09 -15.42
CA VAL A 489 22.81 -9.54 -16.51
C VAL A 489 21.78 -8.54 -15.97
N PRO A 490 21.39 -7.50 -16.72
CA PRO A 490 20.43 -6.50 -16.27
C PRO A 490 18.97 -6.98 -16.36
N ASP A 491 18.72 -8.06 -17.09
CA ASP A 491 17.40 -8.59 -17.47
C ASP A 491 16.51 -9.00 -16.29
N ARG A 492 15.22 -9.16 -16.57
CA ARG A 492 14.25 -9.78 -15.66
C ARG A 492 14.44 -11.28 -15.65
N ILE A 493 14.33 -11.89 -14.47
CA ILE A 493 14.65 -13.28 -14.18
C ILE A 493 13.43 -13.97 -13.60
#